data_AF-A0A7L5Y4K0-F1
#
_entry.id   AF-A0A7L5Y4K0-F1
#
_cell.length_a   1.000
_cell.length_b   1.000
_cell.length_c   1.000
_cell.angle_alpha   90.00
_cell.angle_beta   90.00
_cell.angle_gamma   90.00
#
_symmetry.space_group_name_H-M   'P 1'
#
loop_
_entity.id
_entity.type
_entity.pdbx_description
1 polymer ?
#
loop_
_entity_poly.entity_id
_entity_poly.type
_entity_poly.pdbx_seq_one_letter_code
_entity_poly.pdbx_strand_id
1 'polypeptide(L)' 'MVGRYDYKNGRIEGVIEGNTMRGRWVQDNAQGGFIFRLSPDGRSFDGRWGRGASETDGGPWAGRR' A
#
# COMPACT_ATOMS: atom_id res chain seq x y z
N MET A 1 -9.45 6.22 6.64
CA MET A 1 -8.69 7.43 6.24
C MET A 1 -8.04 7.12 4.91
N VAL A 2 -8.34 7.87 3.83
CA VAL A 2 -7.77 7.64 2.50
C VAL A 2 -6.60 8.60 2.31
N GLY A 3 -5.38 8.07 2.16
CA GLY A 3 -4.19 8.87 1.85
C GLY A 3 -3.91 8.85 0.36
N ARG A 4 -3.90 10.02 -0.31
CA ARG A 4 -3.49 10.14 -1.72
C ARG A 4 -1.98 10.42 -1.81
N TYR A 5 -1.27 9.70 -2.67
CA TYR A 5 0.14 9.90 -2.96
C TYR A 5 0.33 9.99 -4.47
N ASP A 6 0.51 11.19 -5.03
CA ASP A 6 0.67 11.42 -6.47
C ASP A 6 2.14 11.26 -6.90
N TYR A 7 2.51 10.05 -7.33
CA TYR A 7 3.65 9.83 -8.21
C TYR A 7 3.18 8.99 -9.40
N LYS A 8 3.26 9.54 -10.63
CA LYS A 8 2.77 8.94 -11.90
C LYS A 8 1.27 8.58 -11.94
N ASN A 9 0.38 9.47 -11.46
CA ASN A 9 -1.05 9.17 -11.25
C ASN A 9 -1.30 7.91 -10.39
N GLY A 10 -0.27 7.45 -9.68
CA GLY A 10 -0.35 6.38 -8.73
C GLY A 10 -1.34 6.78 -7.64
N ARG A 11 -2.26 5.89 -7.32
CA ARG A 11 -3.23 6.11 -6.26
C ARG A 11 -3.22 4.92 -5.34
N ILE A 12 -3.11 5.20 -4.05
CA ILE A 12 -3.27 4.21 -2.99
C ILE A 12 -4.55 4.57 -2.24
N GLU A 13 -5.44 3.61 -2.08
CA GLU A 13 -6.64 3.75 -1.24
C GLU A 13 -6.68 2.58 -0.27
N GLY A 14 -6.82 2.88 1.02
CA GLY A 14 -6.77 1.85 2.04
C GLY A 14 -7.37 2.28 3.36
N VAL A 15 -7.57 1.28 4.22
CA VAL A 15 -8.05 1.43 5.59
C VAL A 15 -6.93 1.01 6.53
N ILE A 16 -6.79 1.76 7.63
CA ILE A 16 -5.86 1.44 8.71
C ILE A 16 -6.67 0.88 9.86
N GLU A 17 -6.30 -0.32 10.31
CA GLU A 17 -6.84 -0.99 11.49
C GLU A 17 -5.67 -1.33 12.42
N GLY A 18 -5.61 -0.66 13.58
CA GLY A 18 -4.45 -0.75 14.46
C GLY A 18 -3.18 -0.25 13.78
N ASN A 19 -2.20 -1.15 13.61
CA ASN A 19 -0.94 -0.87 12.90
C ASN A 19 -0.89 -1.48 11.50
N THR A 20 -2.01 -1.97 10.97
CA THR A 20 -2.05 -2.61 9.65
C THR A 20 -2.85 -1.74 8.69
N MET A 21 -2.25 -1.43 7.54
CA MET A 21 -2.90 -0.74 6.43
C MET A 21 -3.16 -1.75 5.32
N ARG A 22 -4.41 -1.86 4.88
CA ARG A 22 -4.80 -2.69 3.73
C ARG A 22 -5.51 -1.84 2.68
N GLY A 23 -5.32 -2.15 1.42
CA GLY A 23 -5.93 -1.38 0.37
C GLY A 23 -5.57 -1.81 -1.04
N ARG A 24 -5.84 -0.92 -1.99
CA ARG A 24 -5.43 -1.06 -3.38
C ARG A 24 -4.50 0.04 -3.83
N TRP A 25 -3.57 -0.33 -4.70
CA TRP A 25 -2.80 0.59 -5.50
C TRP A 25 -3.29 0.53 -6.95
N VAL A 26 -3.26 1.66 -7.63
CA VAL A 26 -3.59 1.83 -9.05
C VAL A 26 -2.52 2.72 -9.69
N GLN A 27 -2.08 2.39 -10.89
CA GLN A 27 -1.25 3.21 -11.77
C GLN A 27 -1.77 3.05 -13.21
N ASP A 28 -1.32 3.88 -14.15
CA ASP A 28 -1.89 4.00 -15.50
C ASP A 28 -2.16 2.67 -16.23
N ASN A 29 -1.32 1.64 -16.04
CA ASN A 29 -1.42 0.35 -16.71
C ASN A 29 -1.61 -0.85 -15.77
N ALA A 30 -1.72 -0.64 -14.46
CA ALA A 30 -1.80 -1.74 -13.51
C ALA A 30 -2.49 -1.36 -12.20
N GLN A 31 -3.05 -2.36 -11.54
CA GLN A 31 -3.63 -2.21 -10.21
C GLN A 31 -3.38 -3.48 -9.39
N GLY A 32 -3.54 -3.37 -8.09
CA GLY A 32 -3.40 -4.51 -7.20
C GLY A 32 -3.73 -4.20 -5.75
N GLY A 33 -3.72 -5.24 -4.92
CA GLY A 33 -3.87 -5.10 -3.47
C GLY A 33 -2.54 -4.89 -2.76
N PHE A 34 -2.61 -4.46 -1.51
CA PHE A 34 -1.46 -4.45 -0.62
C PHE A 34 -1.87 -4.62 0.84
N ILE A 35 -0.91 -5.09 1.64
CA ILE A 35 -0.99 -5.14 3.10
C ILE A 35 0.34 -4.65 3.67
N PHE A 36 0.28 -3.59 4.46
CA PHE A 36 1.42 -2.99 5.15
C PHE A 36 1.24 -3.01 6.64
N ARG A 37 2.35 -3.17 7.35
CA ARG A 37 2.48 -2.90 8.77
C ARG A 37 3.17 -1.56 8.93
N LEU A 38 2.54 -0.67 9.69
CA LEU A 38 3.05 0.65 10.00
C LEU A 38 3.91 0.58 11.26
N SER A 39 5.06 1.26 11.25
CA SER A 39 5.84 1.44 12.47
C SER A 39 5.07 2.28 13.49
N PRO A 40 5.27 2.05 14.81
CA PRO A 40 4.56 2.80 15.84
C PRO A 40 4.73 4.32 15.76
N ASP A 41 5.85 4.78 15.20
CA ASP A 41 6.16 6.19 15.02
C ASP A 41 5.63 6.78 13.69
N GLY A 42 4.95 5.96 12.87
CA GLY A 42 4.38 6.35 11.60
C GLY A 42 5.39 6.80 10.54
N ARG A 43 6.69 6.52 10.73
CA ARG A 43 7.76 6.95 9.81
C ARG A 43 8.13 5.92 8.76
N SER A 44 7.73 4.67 8.95
CA SER A 44 8.02 3.59 8.01
C SER A 44 6.89 2.59 7.92
N PHE A 45 6.88 1.84 6.83
CA PHE A 45 6.05 0.67 6.68
C PHE A 45 6.82 -0.45 5.99
N ASP A 46 6.41 -1.68 6.25
CA ASP A 46 6.85 -2.88 5.56
C ASP A 46 5.66 -3.79 5.26
N GLY A 47 5.74 -4.58 4.21
CA GLY A 47 4.68 -5.51 3.87
C GLY A 47 4.81 -6.08 2.47
N ARG A 48 3.66 -6.42 1.89
CA ARG A 48 3.59 -7.02 0.56
C ARG A 48 2.54 -6.35 -0.29
N TRP A 49 2.73 -6.53 -1.60
CA TRP A 49 1.78 -6.13 -2.61
C TRP A 49 1.51 -7.27 -3.58
N GLY A 50 0.40 -7.15 -4.29
CA GLY A 50 0.04 -8.04 -5.36
C GLY A 50 -0.55 -7.33 -6.55
N ARG A 51 -0.90 -8.09 -7.58
CA ARG A 51 -1.52 -7.65 -8.84
C ARG A 51 -2.99 -8.06 -8.87
N GLY A 52 -3.81 -7.27 -9.56
CA GLY A 52 -5.23 -7.54 -9.72
C GLY A 52 -5.98 -7.58 -8.38
N ALA A 53 -6.49 -8.76 -8.01
CA ALA A 53 -7.17 -8.98 -6.73
C ALA A 53 -6.23 -9.49 -5.62
N SER A 54 -4.98 -9.83 -5.94
CA SER A 54 -4.01 -10.35 -4.97
C SER A 54 -3.38 -9.22 -4.17
N GLU A 55 -3.13 -9.48 -2.89
CA GLU A 55 -2.43 -8.57 -1.98
C GLU A 55 -0.94 -8.90 -1.84
N THR A 56 -0.47 -10.06 -2.33
CA THR A 56 0.86 -10.58 -1.94
C THR A 56 1.72 -11.21 -3.03
N ASP A 57 1.24 -11.34 -4.26
CA ASP A 57 1.94 -12.03 -5.37
C ASP A 57 2.93 -11.15 -6.17
N GLY A 58 3.06 -9.88 -5.80
CA GLY A 58 3.94 -8.90 -6.44
C GLY A 58 5.32 -8.83 -5.77
N GLY A 59 5.35 -8.98 -4.45
CA GLY A 59 6.59 -9.03 -3.67
C GLY A 59 6.57 -8.15 -2.43
N PRO A 60 7.73 -7.96 -1.76
CA PRO A 60 7.86 -7.06 -0.63
C PRO A 60 7.76 -5.60 -1.06
N TRP A 61 7.15 -4.77 -0.21
CA TRP A 61 7.12 -3.32 -0.34
C TRP A 61 7.39 -2.69 1.02
N ALA A 62 8.41 -1.84 1.07
CA ALA A 62 8.71 -1.01 2.24
C ALA A 62 8.89 0.45 1.81
N GLY A 63 8.58 1.36 2.72
CA GLY A 63 8.75 2.79 2.51
C GLY A 63 9.07 3.52 3.79
N ARG A 64 9.72 4.68 3.66
CA ARG A 64 10.12 5.54 4.77
C ARG A 64 9.91 7.00 4.38
N ARG A 65 9.50 7.80 5.37
CA ARG A 65 9.40 9.25 5.34
C ARG A 65 10.74 9.92 5.65
#